data_AF-A0A833LFA1-F1
#
_entry.id   AF-A0A833LFA1-F1
#
_cell.length_a   1.000
_cell.length_b   1.000
_cell.length_c   1.000
_cell.angle_alpha   90.00
_cell.angle_beta   90.00
_cell.angle_gamma   90.00
#
_symmetry.space_group_name_H-M   'P 1'
#
loop_
_entity.id
_entity.type
_entity.pdbx_description
1 polymer ?
#
loop_
_entity_poly.entity_id
_entity_poly.type
_entity_poly.pdbx_seq_one_letter_code
_entity_poly.pdbx_strand_id
1 'polypeptide(L)'
;MSGAASLAVVADAHLGGPGGEAGPLVAQIRALPEEGVERLVLLGDLLQVWVGYEQYQTAESRALLAAVAEVRARGLRVDYIEGNRDFFLAAGPCRGAFDSVGTEIAATAGGVRHLLVHGDGLNDRDRQYLAWRWLSKSWPVRTVIRRLPRRAVAPFL
;
A
#
# COMPACT_ATOMS: atom_id res chain seq x y z
N MET A 1 -17.94 25.12 12.71
CA MET A 1 -16.67 25.23 11.98
C MET A 1 -16.31 23.82 11.54
N SER A 2 -16.43 23.49 10.25
CA SER A 2 -16.02 22.17 9.75
C SER A 2 -14.52 22.06 10.00
N GLY A 3 -14.09 21.18 10.90
CA GLY A 3 -12.67 20.86 11.05
C GLY A 3 -12.13 20.49 9.67
N ALA A 4 -11.00 21.06 9.26
CA ALA A 4 -10.36 20.64 8.03
C ALA A 4 -9.93 19.18 8.25
N ALA A 5 -10.44 18.26 7.43
CA ALA A 5 -10.11 16.85 7.54
C ALA A 5 -8.57 16.67 7.56
N SER A 6 -8.07 16.05 8.63
CA SER A 6 -6.65 15.81 8.81
C SER A 6 -6.23 14.56 8.03
N LEU A 7 -5.20 14.72 7.19
CA LEU A 7 -4.70 13.71 6.25
C LEU A 7 -3.25 13.35 6.60
N ALA A 8 -3.01 12.08 6.89
CA ALA A 8 -1.66 11.51 6.95
C ALA A 8 -1.34 10.79 5.63
N VAL A 9 -0.09 10.91 5.19
CA VAL A 9 0.42 10.22 4.00
C VAL A 9 1.72 9.52 4.37
N VAL A 10 1.85 8.24 4.02
CA VAL A 10 3.05 7.43 4.24
C VAL A 10 3.41 6.73 2.94
N ALA A 11 4.68 6.76 2.54
CA ALA A 11 5.18 6.18 1.29
C ALA A 11 6.56 5.52 1.52
N ASP A 12 6.96 4.61 0.64
CA ASP A 12 8.35 4.17 0.46
C ASP A 12 9.06 3.69 1.74
N ALA A 13 8.28 3.05 2.62
CA ALA A 13 8.81 2.57 3.90
C ALA A 13 9.72 1.33 3.72
N HIS A 14 9.59 0.58 2.63
CA HIS A 14 10.43 -0.59 2.30
C HIS A 14 10.70 -1.55 3.48
N LEU A 15 9.65 -1.86 4.24
CA LEU A 15 9.71 -2.77 5.38
C LEU A 15 10.08 -4.19 4.95
N GLY A 16 10.83 -4.90 5.81
CA GLY A 16 11.40 -6.21 5.49
C GLY A 16 12.62 -6.12 4.57
N GLY A 17 13.15 -4.92 4.38
CA GLY A 17 14.31 -4.61 3.57
C GLY A 17 15.08 -3.41 4.15
N PRO A 18 15.52 -2.44 3.32
CA PRO A 18 16.29 -1.27 3.78
C PRO A 18 15.57 -0.41 4.82
N GLY A 19 14.23 -0.44 4.86
CA GLY A 19 13.43 0.29 5.84
C GLY A 19 13.33 -0.36 7.21
N GLY A 20 13.87 -1.57 7.37
CA GLY A 20 13.87 -2.30 8.63
C GLY A 20 12.53 -2.97 8.96
N GLU A 21 12.31 -3.21 10.26
CA GLU A 21 11.13 -3.91 10.77
C GLU A 21 9.89 -3.00 10.78
N ALA A 22 8.70 -3.61 10.66
CA ALA A 22 7.43 -2.88 10.62
C ALA A 22 7.07 -2.16 11.93
N GLY A 23 7.67 -2.54 13.07
CA GLY A 23 7.28 -2.11 14.42
C GLY A 23 7.14 -0.60 14.59
N PRO A 24 8.16 0.22 14.26
CA PRO A 24 8.10 1.67 14.39
C PRO A 24 6.97 2.31 13.57
N LEU A 25 6.83 1.94 12.30
CA LEU A 25 5.77 2.48 11.44
C LEU A 25 4.38 2.04 11.93
N VAL A 26 4.24 0.78 12.32
CA VAL A 26 3.01 0.23 12.89
C VAL A 26 2.60 1.01 14.16
N ALA A 27 3.55 1.35 15.02
CA ALA A 27 3.29 2.16 16.21
C ALA A 27 2.80 3.57 15.84
N GLN A 28 3.43 4.20 14.85
CA GLN A 28 3.01 5.52 14.34
C GLN A 28 1.59 5.47 13.76
N ILE A 29 1.28 4.48 12.91
CA ILE A 29 -0.05 4.30 12.33
C ILE A 29 -1.12 4.18 13.43
N ARG A 30 -0.83 3.40 14.49
CA ARG A 30 -1.75 3.20 15.61
C ARG A 30 -2.03 4.47 16.43
N ALA A 31 -1.11 5.42 16.44
CA ALA A 31 -1.27 6.69 17.15
C ALA A 31 -2.12 7.72 16.38
N LEU A 32 -2.19 7.62 15.04
CA LEU A 32 -2.87 8.59 14.18
C LEU A 32 -4.32 8.95 14.61
N PRO A 33 -5.19 7.99 15.04
CA PRO A 33 -6.53 8.34 15.48
C PRO A 33 -6.54 9.26 16.72
N GLU A 34 -5.55 9.15 17.62
CA GLU A 34 -5.43 9.96 18.84
C GLU A 34 -4.91 11.36 18.53
N GLU A 35 -4.17 11.49 17.43
CA GLU A 35 -3.70 12.76 16.88
C GLU A 35 -4.78 13.49 16.07
N GLY A 36 -5.99 12.95 15.99
CA GLY A 36 -7.12 13.55 15.26
C GLY A 36 -7.00 13.41 13.74
N VAL A 37 -6.20 12.46 13.24
CA VAL A 37 -6.14 12.14 11.81
C VAL A 37 -7.41 11.38 11.42
N GLU A 38 -8.07 11.83 10.35
CA GLU A 38 -9.32 11.25 9.86
C GLU A 38 -9.10 10.32 8.66
N ARG A 39 -8.01 10.55 7.90
CA ARG A 39 -7.68 9.78 6.71
C ARG A 39 -6.18 9.51 6.61
N LEU A 40 -5.83 8.27 6.33
CA LEU A 40 -4.48 7.80 6.03
C LEU A 40 -4.43 7.32 4.59
N VAL A 41 -3.47 7.83 3.83
CA VAL A 41 -3.14 7.33 2.49
C VAL A 41 -1.78 6.66 2.53
N LEU A 42 -1.78 5.35 2.27
CA LEU A 42 -0.59 4.54 2.11
C LEU A 42 -0.19 4.60 0.62
N LEU A 43 0.81 5.41 0.31
CA LEU A 43 1.22 5.84 -1.04
C LEU A 43 2.23 4.88 -1.69
N GLY A 44 2.03 3.58 -1.50
CA GLY A 44 2.81 2.53 -2.14
C GLY A 44 4.19 2.26 -1.51
N ASP A 45 4.77 1.14 -1.91
CA ASP A 45 6.15 0.73 -1.60
C ASP A 45 6.45 0.63 -0.09
N LEU A 46 5.41 0.34 0.70
CA LEU A 46 5.55 0.17 2.15
C LEU A 46 6.31 -1.09 2.53
N LEU A 47 6.23 -2.14 1.73
CA LEU A 47 7.03 -3.34 1.90
C LEU A 47 8.09 -3.42 0.80
N GLN A 48 9.17 -4.13 1.07
CA GLN A 48 10.23 -4.34 0.08
C GLN A 48 9.71 -5.01 -1.21
N VAL A 49 8.75 -5.93 -1.07
CA VAL A 49 7.92 -6.49 -2.14
C VAL A 49 6.58 -6.87 -1.51
N TRP A 50 5.45 -6.49 -2.12
CA TRP A 50 4.14 -6.95 -1.68
C TRP A 50 3.37 -7.62 -2.82
N VAL A 51 3.06 -8.90 -2.65
CA VAL A 51 2.12 -9.60 -3.52
C VAL A 51 0.79 -9.80 -2.77
N GLY A 52 -0.31 -9.28 -3.32
CA GLY A 52 -1.62 -9.17 -2.65
C GLY A 52 -2.37 -10.47 -2.35
N TYR A 53 -1.69 -11.61 -2.23
CA TYR A 53 -2.26 -12.91 -1.88
C TYR A 53 -1.67 -13.43 -0.56
N GLU A 54 -2.50 -14.06 0.25
CA GLU A 54 -2.17 -14.55 1.60
C GLU A 54 -0.92 -15.44 1.66
N GLN A 55 -0.73 -16.30 0.66
CA GLN A 55 0.43 -17.20 0.58
C GLN A 55 1.80 -16.49 0.48
N TYR A 56 1.81 -15.20 0.10
CA TYR A 56 3.01 -14.36 0.01
C TYR A 56 3.17 -13.40 1.20
N GLN A 57 2.28 -13.45 2.19
CA GLN A 57 2.39 -12.55 3.35
C GLN A 57 3.62 -12.86 4.19
N THR A 58 4.39 -11.82 4.49
CA THR A 58 5.53 -11.82 5.41
C THR A 58 5.08 -11.44 6.82
N ALA A 59 6.03 -11.40 7.78
CA ALA A 59 5.73 -10.92 9.13
C ALA A 59 5.36 -9.43 9.11
N GLU A 60 6.02 -8.64 8.27
CA GLU A 60 5.84 -7.21 8.09
C GLU A 60 4.49 -6.90 7.46
N SER A 61 4.10 -7.63 6.40
CA SER A 61 2.78 -7.45 5.80
C SER A 61 1.66 -7.77 6.78
N ARG A 62 1.83 -8.82 7.60
CA ARG A 62 0.83 -9.19 8.63
C ARG A 62 0.73 -8.13 9.71
N ALA A 63 1.86 -7.62 10.20
CA ALA A 63 1.89 -6.57 11.21
C ALA A 63 1.23 -5.27 10.70
N LEU A 64 1.53 -4.88 9.46
CA LEU A 64 0.92 -3.71 8.83
C LEU A 64 -0.59 -3.90 8.64
N LEU A 65 -1.03 -5.04 8.10
CA LEU A 65 -2.46 -5.34 7.92
C LEU A 65 -3.23 -5.35 9.24
N ALA A 66 -2.62 -5.87 10.31
CA ALA A 66 -3.21 -5.84 11.65
C ALA A 66 -3.39 -4.40 12.16
N ALA A 67 -2.35 -3.58 12.05
CA ALA A 67 -2.42 -2.16 12.43
C ALA A 67 -3.48 -1.40 11.63
N VAL A 68 -3.56 -1.64 10.32
CA VAL A 68 -4.60 -1.04 9.46
C VAL A 68 -6.00 -1.47 9.88
N ALA A 69 -6.22 -2.75 10.19
CA ALA A 69 -7.52 -3.23 10.67
C ALA A 69 -7.92 -2.56 11.99
N GLU A 70 -6.98 -2.43 12.94
CA GLU A 70 -7.22 -1.78 14.23
C GLU A 70 -7.60 -0.31 14.08
N VAL A 71 -6.87 0.48 13.28
CA VAL A 71 -7.17 1.91 13.13
C VAL A 71 -8.45 2.15 12.34
N ARG A 72 -8.77 1.30 11.35
CA ARG A 72 -10.05 1.34 10.64
C ARG A 72 -11.21 1.05 11.57
N ALA A 73 -11.07 0.11 12.49
CA ALA A 73 -12.08 -0.16 13.52
C ALA A 73 -12.31 1.04 14.46
N ARG A 74 -11.31 1.91 14.61
CA ARG A 74 -11.40 3.19 15.36
C ARG A 74 -11.95 4.35 14.51
N GLY A 75 -12.32 4.11 13.26
CA GLY A 75 -12.91 5.12 12.36
C GLY A 75 -11.91 5.84 11.45
N LEU A 76 -10.61 5.49 11.49
CA LEU A 76 -9.64 6.04 10.55
C LEU A 76 -9.89 5.48 9.15
N ARG A 77 -10.18 6.33 8.17
CA ARG A 77 -10.24 5.89 6.77
C ARG A 77 -8.83 5.59 6.27
N VAL A 78 -8.61 4.39 5.75
CA VAL A 78 -7.31 3.99 5.21
C VAL A 78 -7.46 3.62 3.74
N ASP A 79 -6.81 4.38 2.88
CA ASP A 79 -6.73 4.08 1.46
C ASP A 79 -5.30 3.72 1.05
N TYR A 80 -5.16 2.94 -0.03
CA TYR A 80 -3.86 2.47 -0.53
C TYR A 80 -3.67 2.82 -2.01
N ILE A 81 -2.49 3.29 -2.37
CA ILE A 81 -2.05 3.47 -3.75
C ILE A 81 -0.96 2.44 -4.03
N GLU A 82 -1.13 1.61 -5.05
CA GLU A 82 -0.11 0.62 -5.41
C GLU A 82 1.14 1.27 -6.00
N GLY A 83 2.28 1.06 -5.35
CA GLY A 83 3.59 1.44 -5.85
C GLY A 83 4.11 0.50 -6.95
N ASN A 84 5.41 0.54 -7.21
CA ASN A 84 6.06 -0.33 -8.19
C ASN A 84 6.52 -1.67 -7.61
N ARG A 85 6.62 -1.77 -6.29
CA ARG A 85 6.91 -3.02 -5.56
C ARG A 85 5.65 -3.74 -5.06
N ASP A 86 4.49 -3.12 -5.26
CA ASP A 86 3.20 -3.67 -4.86
C ASP A 86 2.45 -4.29 -6.05
N PHE A 87 2.05 -5.55 -5.92
CA PHE A 87 1.48 -6.34 -6.99
C PHE A 87 0.12 -6.91 -6.59
N PHE A 88 -0.90 -6.53 -7.36
CA PHE A 88 -2.24 -7.10 -7.28
C PHE A 88 -2.91 -6.93 -5.92
N LEU A 89 -2.69 -5.81 -5.21
CA LEU A 89 -3.44 -5.48 -3.99
C LEU A 89 -4.88 -5.14 -4.34
N ALA A 90 -5.11 -4.31 -5.36
CA ALA A 90 -6.44 -3.91 -5.81
C ALA A 90 -7.28 -5.09 -6.33
N ALA A 91 -6.61 -6.05 -6.96
CA ALA A 91 -7.23 -7.23 -7.56
C ALA A 91 -7.12 -8.49 -6.67
N GLY A 92 -6.42 -8.41 -5.54
CA GLY A 92 -6.11 -9.56 -4.69
C GLY A 92 -7.00 -9.62 -3.44
N PRO A 93 -6.92 -10.72 -2.67
CA PRO A 93 -7.60 -10.84 -1.38
C PRO A 93 -7.32 -9.70 -0.40
N CYS A 94 -6.13 -9.09 -0.46
CA CYS A 94 -5.76 -7.97 0.43
C CYS A 94 -6.55 -6.68 0.18
N ARG A 95 -7.27 -6.57 -0.95
CA ARG A 95 -8.09 -5.38 -1.28
C ARG A 95 -9.03 -4.96 -0.16
N GLY A 96 -9.65 -5.93 0.52
CA GLY A 96 -10.63 -5.67 1.58
C GLY A 96 -10.05 -5.10 2.88
N ALA A 97 -8.72 -5.13 3.03
CA ALA A 97 -8.04 -4.55 4.19
C ALA A 97 -8.10 -3.01 4.21
N PHE A 98 -8.41 -2.38 3.07
CA PHE A 98 -8.44 -0.93 2.90
C PHE A 98 -9.82 -0.46 2.45
N ASP A 99 -10.14 0.82 2.68
CA ASP A 99 -11.38 1.43 2.20
C ASP A 99 -11.36 1.62 0.68
N SER A 100 -10.21 2.01 0.12
CA SER A 100 -9.96 1.96 -1.31
C SER A 100 -8.53 1.54 -1.62
N VAL A 101 -8.36 0.91 -2.79
CA VAL A 101 -7.04 0.59 -3.35
C VAL A 101 -7.06 0.99 -4.82
N GLY A 102 -6.06 1.71 -5.29
CA GLY A 102 -5.98 2.16 -6.67
C GLY A 102 -4.58 2.60 -7.08
N THR A 103 -4.50 3.33 -8.18
CA THR A 103 -3.26 3.95 -8.69
C THR A 103 -3.18 5.44 -8.40
N GLU A 104 -4.32 6.04 -8.03
CA GLU A 104 -4.43 7.46 -7.68
C GLU A 104 -5.58 7.67 -6.70
N ILE A 105 -5.45 8.67 -5.84
CA ILE A 105 -6.49 9.04 -4.86
C ILE A 105 -6.58 10.56 -4.79
N ALA A 106 -7.79 11.09 -4.91
CA ALA A 106 -8.07 12.48 -4.59
C ALA A 106 -8.43 12.63 -3.10
N ALA A 107 -7.86 13.63 -2.44
CA ALA A 107 -8.16 13.97 -1.05
C ALA A 107 -8.18 15.49 -0.86
N THR A 108 -9.09 16.00 -0.03
CA THR A 108 -9.10 17.42 0.37
C THR A 108 -8.57 17.53 1.78
N ALA A 109 -7.54 18.35 1.98
CA ALA A 109 -6.94 18.63 3.29
C ALA A 109 -6.55 20.10 3.35
N GLY A 110 -6.83 20.76 4.47
CA GLY A 110 -6.56 22.20 4.62
C GLY A 110 -7.28 23.10 3.61
N GLY A 111 -8.45 22.68 3.11
CA GLY A 111 -9.20 23.41 2.08
C GLY A 111 -8.64 23.27 0.65
N VAL A 112 -7.56 22.52 0.45
CA VAL A 112 -6.95 22.26 -0.86
C VAL A 112 -7.23 20.84 -1.30
N ARG A 113 -7.57 20.65 -2.58
CA ARG A 113 -7.72 19.33 -3.19
C ARG A 113 -6.38 18.85 -3.73
N HIS A 114 -5.94 17.69 -3.27
CA HIS A 114 -4.71 17.01 -3.65
C HIS A 114 -5.03 15.80 -4.53
N LEU A 115 -4.19 15.56 -5.54
CA LEU A 115 -4.13 14.29 -6.25
C LEU A 115 -2.88 13.56 -5.78
N LEU A 116 -3.09 12.39 -5.19
CA LEU A 116 -2.03 11.53 -4.68
C LEU A 116 -1.80 10.41 -5.70
N VAL A 117 -0.55 10.23 -6.08
CA VAL A 117 -0.05 9.14 -6.92
C VAL A 117 1.27 8.67 -6.33
N HIS A 118 1.63 7.40 -6.51
CA HIS A 118 2.93 6.91 -6.02
C HIS A 118 4.11 7.66 -6.68
N GLY A 119 4.01 7.92 -7.99
CA GLY A 119 4.93 8.81 -8.71
C GLY A 119 5.84 8.11 -9.72
N ASP A 120 5.98 6.78 -9.62
CA ASP A 120 6.74 5.95 -10.55
C ASP A 120 6.31 6.10 -12.02
N GLY A 121 5.03 6.39 -12.27
CA GLY A 121 4.48 6.62 -13.60
C GLY A 121 4.67 8.04 -14.18
N LEU A 122 5.27 8.98 -13.44
CA LEU A 122 5.35 10.38 -13.87
C LEU A 122 6.40 10.63 -14.97
N ASN A 123 7.47 9.84 -15.00
CA ASN A 123 8.49 9.94 -16.04
C ASN A 123 8.06 9.19 -17.30
N ASP A 124 7.34 9.88 -18.19
CA ASP A 124 6.86 9.34 -19.47
C ASP A 124 7.99 8.91 -20.44
N ARG A 125 9.22 9.36 -20.19
CA ARG A 125 10.41 9.01 -20.98
C ARG A 125 11.05 7.69 -20.57
N ASP A 126 10.75 7.18 -19.38
CA ASP A 126 11.25 5.88 -18.95
C ASP A 126 10.41 4.74 -19.54
N ARG A 127 10.50 4.61 -20.86
CA ARG A 127 9.70 3.63 -21.62
C ARG A 127 9.99 2.19 -21.21
N GLN A 128 11.21 1.91 -20.77
CA GLN A 128 11.61 0.58 -20.29
C GLN A 128 10.89 0.26 -18.98
N TYR A 129 10.93 1.20 -18.03
CA TYR A 129 10.23 1.06 -16.76
C TYR A 129 8.71 0.94 -16.95
N LEU A 130 8.10 1.81 -17.76
CA LEU A 130 6.66 1.78 -18.01
C LEU A 130 6.20 0.47 -18.66
N ALA A 131 6.97 -0.05 -19.61
CA ALA A 131 6.69 -1.35 -20.23
C ALA A 131 6.81 -2.49 -19.22
N TRP A 132 7.84 -2.48 -18.37
CA TRP A 132 8.00 -3.46 -17.30
C TRP A 132 6.84 -3.40 -16.29
N ARG A 133 6.46 -2.20 -15.83
CA ARG A 133 5.35 -2.00 -14.88
C ARG A 133 4.04 -2.56 -15.44
N TRP A 134 3.75 -2.27 -16.69
CA TRP A 134 2.56 -2.79 -17.37
C TRP A 134 2.58 -4.32 -17.46
N LEU A 135 3.72 -4.89 -17.87
CA LEU A 135 3.87 -6.33 -18.02
C LEU A 135 3.79 -7.08 -16.67
N SER A 136 4.50 -6.61 -15.65
CA SER A 136 4.59 -7.24 -14.34
C SER A 136 3.25 -7.26 -13.60
N LYS A 137 2.38 -6.27 -13.87
CA LYS A 137 1.02 -6.18 -13.32
C LYS A 137 -0.08 -6.69 -14.27
N SER A 138 0.29 -7.37 -15.35
CA SER A 138 -0.67 -7.89 -16.31
C SER A 138 -1.48 -9.08 -15.78
N TRP A 139 -2.68 -9.28 -16.32
CA TRP A 139 -3.55 -10.40 -15.95
C TRP A 139 -2.92 -11.80 -16.17
N PRO A 140 -2.15 -12.07 -17.24
CA PRO A 140 -1.44 -13.33 -17.38
C PRO A 140 -0.46 -13.59 -16.22
N VAL A 141 0.35 -12.59 -15.86
CA VAL A 141 1.31 -12.68 -14.74
C VAL A 141 0.57 -12.93 -13.43
N ARG A 142 -0.52 -12.20 -13.17
CA ARG A 142 -1.40 -12.42 -12.01
C ARG A 142 -1.89 -13.87 -11.93
N THR A 143 -2.31 -14.44 -13.06
CA THR A 143 -2.85 -15.80 -13.13
C THR A 143 -1.78 -16.83 -12.77
N VAL A 144 -0.56 -16.65 -13.26
CA VAL A 144 0.60 -17.49 -12.93
C VAL A 144 0.91 -17.39 -11.44
N ILE A 145 1.10 -16.18 -10.92
CA ILE A 145 1.44 -15.93 -9.50
C ILE A 145 0.39 -16.51 -8.55
N ARG A 146 -0.90 -16.41 -8.89
CA ARG A 146 -1.97 -17.00 -8.07
C ARG A 146 -1.87 -18.54 -7.99
N ARG A 147 -1.35 -19.20 -9.03
CA ARG A 147 -1.26 -20.66 -9.13
C ARG A 147 0.08 -21.22 -8.66
N LEU A 148 1.08 -20.38 -8.41
CA LEU A 148 2.38 -20.84 -7.93
C LEU A 148 2.26 -21.39 -6.50
N PRO A 149 2.75 -22.60 -6.23
CA PRO A 149 2.75 -23.16 -4.88
C PRO A 149 3.73 -22.38 -4.02
N ARG A 150 3.36 -22.13 -2.75
CA ARG A 150 4.19 -21.37 -1.78
C ARG A 150 5.64 -21.85 -1.69
N ARG A 151 5.88 -23.16 -1.86
CA ARG A 151 7.24 -23.75 -1.85
C ARG A 151 8.14 -23.24 -2.98
N ALA A 152 7.58 -22.92 -4.15
CA ALA A 152 8.35 -22.43 -5.30
C ALA A 152 8.80 -20.97 -5.12
N VAL A 153 8.14 -20.23 -4.23
CA VAL A 153 8.34 -18.80 -4.01
C VAL A 153 8.95 -18.47 -2.65
N ALA A 154 8.97 -19.44 -1.72
CA ALA A 154 9.57 -19.30 -0.40
C ALA A 154 11.02 -18.79 -0.38
N PRO A 155 11.92 -19.14 -1.33
CA PRO A 155 13.28 -18.58 -1.35
C PRO A 155 13.36 -17.09 -1.71
N PHE A 156 12.26 -16.51 -2.17
CA PHE A 156 12.17 -15.12 -2.67
C PHE A 156 11.28 -14.22 -1.80
N LEU A 157 10.75 -14.77 -0.70
CA LEU A 157 9.94 -14.08 0.32
C LEU A 157 10.77 -13.86 1.57
#